data_AF-A0A259CQW8-F1
#
_entry.id   AF-A0A259CQW8-F1
#
_cell.length_a   1.000
_cell.length_b   1.000
_cell.length_c   1.000
_cell.angle_alpha   90.00
_cell.angle_beta   90.00
_cell.angle_gamma   90.00
#
_symmetry.space_group_name_H-M   'P 1'
#
loop_
_entity.id
_entity.type
_entity.pdbx_description
1 polymer ?
#
loop_
_entity_poly.entity_id
_entity_poly.type
_entity_poly.pdbx_seq_one_letter_code
_entity_poly.pdbx_strand_id
1 'polypeptide(L)'
;MAVRITDMCISCDACLDECPTNSIVNDDDNPTGEDIYYVHPETCSECVGDHDTPACQAACPTDGCIVWDLPYDDDHRSHFEGNSLYKLSADAANSQPHRAEVSMEDRKAGNVESIIE
;
A
#
# COMPACT_ATOMS: atom_id res chain seq x y z
N MET A 1 7.93 0.00 -0.38
CA MET A 1 6.76 0.55 -1.11
C MET A 1 5.67 0.56 -0.11
N ALA A 2 4.75 1.47 -0.33
CA ALA A 2 3.40 1.13 0.03
C ALA A 2 2.76 0.34 -1.13
N VAL A 3 1.88 -0.60 -0.82
CA VAL A 3 0.73 -0.77 -1.71
C VAL A 3 -0.25 0.36 -1.41
N ARG A 4 -1.09 0.74 -2.36
CA ARG A 4 -2.20 1.68 -2.12
C ARG A 4 -3.51 1.07 -2.58
N ILE A 5 -4.58 1.46 -1.91
CA ILE A 5 -5.94 1.06 -2.23
C ILE A 5 -6.54 2.14 -3.15
N THR A 6 -7.18 1.70 -4.23
CA THR A 6 -7.83 2.57 -5.22
C THR A 6 -9.29 2.79 -4.89
N ASP A 7 -9.94 3.64 -5.69
CA ASP A 7 -11.39 3.89 -5.66
C ASP A 7 -12.24 2.67 -6.05
N MET A 8 -11.60 1.54 -6.41
CA MET A 8 -12.26 0.26 -6.65
C MET A 8 -12.54 -0.53 -5.36
N CYS A 9 -12.15 -0.01 -4.19
CA CYS A 9 -12.45 -0.62 -2.91
C CYS A 9 -13.97 -0.75 -2.70
N ILE A 10 -14.40 -1.89 -2.15
CA ILE A 10 -15.80 -2.18 -1.84
C ILE A 10 -16.03 -2.40 -0.34
N SER A 11 -15.09 -2.00 0.51
CA SER A 11 -15.15 -2.10 1.98
C SER A 11 -15.61 -3.47 2.49
N CYS A 12 -14.94 -4.54 2.03
CA CYS A 12 -15.33 -5.93 2.28
C CYS A 12 -14.54 -6.65 3.38
N ASP A 13 -13.67 -5.94 4.11
CA ASP A 13 -12.80 -6.43 5.19
C ASP A 13 -11.74 -7.49 4.83
N ALA A 14 -11.75 -8.05 3.61
CA ALA A 14 -10.89 -9.17 3.23
C ALA A 14 -9.38 -8.92 3.38
N CYS A 15 -8.92 -7.67 3.30
CA CYS A 15 -7.50 -7.34 3.39
C CYS A 15 -7.02 -6.94 4.79
N LEU A 16 -7.92 -6.69 5.76
CA LEU A 16 -7.56 -6.11 7.06
C LEU A 16 -6.73 -7.08 7.91
N ASP A 17 -7.18 -8.33 8.01
CA ASP A 17 -6.52 -9.36 8.81
C ASP A 17 -5.29 -9.99 8.13
N GLU A 18 -5.12 -9.72 6.84
CA GLU A 18 -4.03 -10.27 6.02
C GLU A 18 -2.75 -9.42 6.08
N CYS A 19 -2.83 -8.20 6.60
CA CYS A 19 -1.69 -7.29 6.66
C CYS A 19 -0.80 -7.60 7.89
N PRO A 20 0.43 -8.11 7.72
CA PRO A 20 1.28 -8.53 8.85
C PRO A 20 1.72 -7.37 9.74
N THR A 21 1.72 -6.14 9.21
CA THR A 21 2.11 -4.91 9.90
C THR A 21 0.91 -4.09 10.37
N ASN A 22 -0.32 -4.58 10.19
CA ASN A 22 -1.56 -3.83 10.48
C ASN A 22 -1.57 -2.42 9.87
N SER A 23 -1.02 -2.28 8.66
CA SER A 23 -0.93 -0.99 7.96
C SER A 23 -2.25 -0.57 7.31
N ILE A 24 -3.23 -1.46 7.22
CA ILE A 24 -4.52 -1.18 6.57
C ILE A 24 -5.54 -0.82 7.63
N VAL A 25 -6.21 0.32 7.43
CA VAL A 25 -7.39 0.75 8.20
C VAL A 25 -8.61 0.76 7.30
N ASN A 26 -9.79 0.59 7.91
CA ASN A 26 -11.05 0.63 7.19
C ASN A 26 -11.40 2.09 6.78
N ASP A 27 -12.54 2.25 6.13
CA ASP A 27 -13.10 3.53 5.68
C ASP A 27 -13.44 4.48 6.83
N ASP A 28 -14.00 3.96 7.94
CA ASP A 28 -14.28 4.77 9.14
C ASP A 28 -13.03 5.42 9.74
N ASP A 29 -11.89 4.73 9.69
CA ASP A 29 -10.60 5.18 10.23
C ASP A 29 -9.67 5.77 9.15
N ASN A 30 -10.14 5.92 7.91
CA ASN A 30 -9.33 6.48 6.82
C ASN A 30 -8.97 7.95 7.12
N PRO A 31 -7.68 8.29 7.28
CA PRO A 31 -7.27 9.63 7.70
C PRO A 31 -7.48 10.70 6.63
N THR A 32 -7.72 10.30 5.38
CA THR A 32 -8.06 11.22 4.28
C THR A 32 -9.56 11.57 4.26
N GLY A 33 -10.40 10.78 4.93
CA GLY A 33 -11.86 10.93 4.93
C GLY A 33 -12.55 10.37 3.69
N GLU A 34 -11.87 9.54 2.90
CA GLU A 34 -12.45 8.85 1.74
C GLU A 34 -13.16 7.56 2.17
N ASP A 35 -14.25 7.20 1.48
CA ASP A 35 -15.06 6.00 1.75
C ASP A 35 -14.43 4.71 1.16
N ILE A 36 -13.12 4.56 1.33
CA ILE A 36 -12.32 3.40 0.93
C ILE A 36 -11.32 3.07 2.03
N TYR A 37 -10.77 1.86 2.02
CA TYR A 37 -9.73 1.49 2.97
C TYR A 37 -8.43 2.22 2.66
N TYR A 38 -7.60 2.41 3.68
CA TYR A 38 -6.36 3.17 3.57
C TYR A 38 -5.16 2.35 4.03
N VAL A 39 -4.06 2.43 3.29
CA VAL A 39 -2.77 1.84 3.67
C VAL A 39 -1.89 2.95 4.21
N HIS A 40 -1.41 2.83 5.45
CA HIS A 40 -0.37 3.67 6.00
C HIS A 40 0.98 3.34 5.32
N PRO A 41 1.48 4.21 4.42
CA PRO A 41 2.71 3.92 3.69
C PRO A 41 3.93 3.82 4.63
N GLU A 42 3.90 4.53 5.76
CA GLU A 42 4.97 4.57 6.75
C GLU A 42 5.10 3.30 7.60
N THR A 43 4.15 2.37 7.55
CA THR A 43 4.23 1.07 8.24
C THR A 43 4.15 -0.12 7.28
N CYS A 44 3.82 0.11 6.01
CA CYS A 44 3.66 -0.96 5.03
C CYS A 44 5.03 -1.54 4.65
N SER A 45 5.23 -2.83 4.92
CA SER A 45 6.47 -3.55 4.58
C SER A 45 6.43 -4.27 3.23
N GLU A 46 5.34 -4.14 2.46
CA GLU A 46 5.02 -4.99 1.29
C GLU A 46 5.06 -6.50 1.58
N CYS A 47 4.85 -6.88 2.84
CA CYS A 47 5.05 -8.24 3.33
C CYS A 47 6.48 -8.77 3.12
N VAL A 48 7.48 -7.91 2.94
CA VAL A 48 8.88 -8.33 2.83
C VAL A 48 9.31 -8.98 4.14
N GLY A 49 9.66 -10.27 4.07
CA GLY A 49 10.02 -11.08 5.25
C GLY A 49 8.86 -11.89 5.83
N ASP A 50 7.62 -11.62 5.40
CA ASP A 50 6.41 -12.32 5.88
C ASP A 50 5.78 -13.21 4.78
N HIS A 51 5.68 -12.68 3.55
CA HIS A 51 5.09 -13.37 2.39
C HIS A 51 5.90 -13.13 1.12
N ASP A 52 5.72 -13.96 0.09
CA ASP A 52 6.38 -13.79 -1.21
C ASP A 52 5.72 -12.71 -2.08
N THR A 53 4.46 -12.35 -1.80
CA THR A 53 3.68 -11.29 -2.45
C THR A 53 2.79 -10.59 -1.41
N PRO A 54 2.25 -9.38 -1.68
CA PRO A 54 1.33 -8.72 -0.76
C PRO A 54 0.08 -9.58 -0.49
N ALA A 55 -0.10 -10.02 0.76
CA ALA A 55 -1.21 -10.88 1.15
C ALA A 55 -2.57 -10.17 1.00
N CYS A 56 -2.62 -8.88 1.34
CA CYS A 56 -3.80 -8.04 1.13
C CYS A 56 -4.29 -8.03 -0.32
N GLN A 57 -3.37 -7.97 -1.30
CA GLN A 57 -3.72 -7.99 -2.72
C GLN A 57 -4.28 -9.35 -3.13
N ALA A 58 -3.69 -10.45 -2.64
CA ALA A 58 -4.16 -11.81 -2.94
C ALA A 58 -5.55 -12.10 -2.34
N ALA A 59 -5.88 -11.49 -1.20
CA ALA A 59 -7.18 -11.65 -0.54
C ALA A 59 -8.25 -10.70 -1.09
N CYS A 60 -7.87 -9.60 -1.76
CA CYS A 60 -8.83 -8.63 -2.26
C CYS A 60 -9.69 -9.23 -3.40
N PRO A 61 -11.03 -9.22 -3.30
CA PRO A 61 -11.89 -9.81 -4.32
C PRO A 61 -12.06 -8.94 -5.58
N THR A 62 -11.50 -7.73 -5.58
CA THR A 62 -11.62 -6.76 -6.67
C THR A 62 -10.27 -6.55 -7.33
N ASP A 63 -10.14 -7.00 -8.58
CA ASP A 63 -8.93 -6.80 -9.39
C ASP A 63 -8.60 -5.31 -9.55
N GLY A 64 -7.33 -4.94 -9.37
CA GLY A 64 -6.88 -3.54 -9.47
C GLY A 64 -7.27 -2.65 -8.28
N CYS A 65 -7.88 -3.22 -7.23
CA CYS A 65 -8.18 -2.48 -5.99
C CYS A 65 -6.92 -2.16 -5.18
N ILE A 66 -6.02 -3.13 -5.04
CA ILE A 66 -4.74 -2.94 -4.33
C ILE A 66 -3.64 -2.94 -5.37
N VAL A 67 -2.94 -1.81 -5.50
CA VAL A 67 -1.92 -1.59 -6.52
C VAL A 67 -0.61 -1.17 -5.90
N TRP A 68 0.46 -1.32 -6.67
CA TRP A 68 1.76 -0.81 -6.28
C TRP A 68 1.78 0.72 -6.18
N ASP A 69 2.63 1.18 -5.29
CA ASP A 69 2.98 2.58 -5.12
C ASP A 69 4.50 2.74 -5.00
N LEU A 70 5.00 3.95 -4.84
CA LEU A 70 6.43 4.21 -4.69
C LEU A 70 7.00 3.59 -3.39
N PRO A 71 8.32 3.30 -3.34
CA PRO A 71 8.99 2.96 -2.09
C PRO A 71 8.74 4.02 -1.01
N TYR A 72 8.47 3.62 0.24
CA TYR A 72 8.50 4.57 1.36
C TYR A 72 9.95 4.68 1.87
N ASP A 73 10.74 5.50 1.19
CA ASP A 73 12.14 5.77 1.53
C ASP A 73 12.47 7.28 1.39
N ASP A 74 13.69 7.67 1.76
CA ASP A 74 14.12 9.06 1.71
C ASP A 74 14.10 9.66 0.29
N ASP A 75 14.36 8.86 -0.75
CA ASP A 75 14.43 9.31 -2.15
C ASP A 75 13.03 9.61 -2.72
N HIS A 76 12.01 8.92 -2.21
CA HIS A 76 10.64 9.02 -2.69
C HIS A 76 9.67 9.69 -1.71
N ARG A 77 10.12 10.09 -0.52
CA ARG A 77 9.29 10.72 0.53
C ARG A 77 8.43 11.88 0.03
N SER A 78 8.93 12.68 -0.92
CA SER A 78 8.18 13.80 -1.51
C SER A 78 6.87 13.40 -2.20
N HIS A 79 6.75 12.15 -2.68
CA HIS A 79 5.51 11.60 -3.21
C HIS A 79 4.41 11.50 -2.17
N PHE A 80 4.78 11.16 -0.92
CA PHE A 80 3.82 10.98 0.17
C PHE A 80 3.52 12.29 0.90
N GLU A 81 4.52 13.14 1.12
CA GLU A 81 4.33 14.43 1.80
C GLU A 81 3.63 15.49 0.92
N GLY A 82 3.81 15.41 -0.40
CA GLY A 82 3.31 16.40 -1.36
C GLY A 82 1.96 16.06 -2.00
N ASN A 83 1.34 14.96 -1.61
CA ASN A 83 0.16 14.41 -2.29
C ASN A 83 -1.04 14.32 -1.33
N SER A 84 -2.19 14.81 -1.78
CA SER A 84 -3.45 14.77 -1.02
C SER A 84 -3.98 13.36 -0.76
N LEU A 85 -3.47 12.36 -1.48
CA LEU A 85 -3.80 10.95 -1.26
C LEU A 85 -3.29 10.40 0.07
N TYR A 86 -2.29 11.03 0.70
CA TYR A 86 -1.69 10.50 1.94
C TYR A 86 -1.82 11.47 3.10
N LYS A 87 -2.02 10.88 4.27
CA LYS A 87 -1.95 11.52 5.57
C LYS A 87 -0.99 10.72 6.43
N LEU A 88 0.26 11.19 6.48
CA LEU A 88 1.33 10.54 7.22
C LEU A 88 1.16 10.77 8.72
N SER A 89 1.32 9.71 9.50
CA SER A 89 1.38 9.78 10.96
C SER A 89 2.73 10.30 11.47
N ALA A 90 2.86 10.47 12.79
CA ALA A 90 4.12 10.89 13.40
C ALA A 90 5.27 9.89 13.21
N ASP A 91 4.95 8.62 12.90
CA ASP A 91 5.92 7.54 12.68
C ASP A 91 6.54 7.56 11.27
N ALA A 92 6.20 8.56 10.45
CA ALA A 92 6.67 8.78 9.09
C ALA A 92 8.19 8.96 8.89
N ALA A 93 8.99 8.96 9.96
CA ALA A 93 10.42 9.25 9.88
C ALA A 93 11.27 8.11 9.30
N ASN A 94 10.80 6.86 9.34
CA ASN A 94 11.61 5.69 9.00
C ASN A 94 11.25 5.10 7.63
N SER A 95 12.27 4.77 6.83
CA SER A 95 12.09 4.03 5.58
C SER A 95 11.57 2.62 5.84
N GLN A 96 10.69 2.12 4.96
CA GLN A 96 10.16 0.76 5.05
C GLN A 96 10.87 -0.19 4.08
N PRO A 97 10.91 -1.50 4.40
CA PRO A 97 11.37 -2.52 3.47
C PRO A 97 10.61 -2.45 2.14
N HIS A 98 11.27 -2.83 1.05
CA HIS A 98 10.61 -2.89 -0.24
C HIS A 98 11.17 -3.99 -1.13
N ARG A 99 10.32 -4.48 -2.05
CA ARG A 99 10.67 -5.49 -3.05
C ARG A 99 11.47 -4.89 -4.20
N ALA A 100 12.77 -5.14 -4.19
CA ALA A 100 13.69 -4.63 -5.22
C ALA A 100 13.39 -5.20 -6.62
N GLU A 101 12.68 -6.33 -6.69
CA GLU A 101 12.24 -6.97 -7.92
C GLU A 101 11.16 -6.17 -8.68
N VAL A 102 10.40 -5.30 -8.00
CA VAL A 102 9.35 -4.51 -8.65
C VAL A 102 9.94 -3.25 -9.24
N SER A 103 9.82 -3.08 -10.55
CA SER A 103 10.39 -1.94 -11.26
C SER A 103 9.72 -0.61 -10.86
N MET A 104 10.48 0.49 -10.98
CA MET A 104 9.95 1.85 -10.76
C MET A 104 8.89 2.26 -11.80
N GLU A 105 8.85 1.60 -12.95
CA GLU A 105 7.82 1.81 -13.96
C GLU A 105 6.50 1.19 -13.51
N ASP A 106 6.53 -0.06 -13.05
CA ASP A 106 5.34 -0.76 -12.55
C ASP A 106 4.76 -0.08 -11.31
N ARG A 107 5.64 0.39 -10.42
CA ARG A 107 5.28 1.22 -9.26
C ARG A 107 4.48 2.45 -9.63
N LYS A 108 4.95 3.21 -10.62
CA LYS A 108 4.31 4.44 -11.07
C LYS A 108 3.00 4.18 -11.81
N ALA A 109 2.93 3.06 -12.52
CA ALA A 109 1.73 2.65 -13.24
C ALA A 109 0.67 2.02 -12.32
N GLY A 110 1.05 1.57 -11.13
CA GLY A 110 0.18 0.75 -10.27
C GLY A 110 -0.03 -0.66 -10.84
N ASN A 111 0.90 -1.16 -11.64
CA ASN A 111 0.74 -2.42 -12.37
C ASN A 111 1.03 -3.62 -11.47
N VAL A 112 0.02 -4.38 -11.08
CA VAL A 112 0.18 -5.56 -10.21
C VAL A 112 0.69 -6.83 -10.92
N GLU A 113 0.76 -6.83 -12.25
CA GLU A 113 1.05 -8.02 -13.06
C GLU A 113 2.56 -8.35 -13.19
N SER A 114 3.47 -7.45 -12.79
CA SER A 114 4.90 -7.59 -13.13
C SER A 114 5.71 -8.59 -12.29
N ILE A 115 5.07 -9.37 -11.41
CA ILE A 115 5.74 -10.37 -10.54
C ILE A 115 5.27 -11.81 -10.84
N ILE A 116 4.34 -12.00 -11.78
CA ILE A 116 3.86 -13.34 -12.15
C ILE A 116 4.61 -13.81 -13.40
N GLU A 117 5.83 -14.31 -13.21
CA GLU A 117 6.44 -15.33 -14.09
C GLU A 117 6.90 -16.55 -13.28
#